data_AF-A0A1V1PQI9-F1
#
_entry.id   AF-A0A1V1PQI9-F1
#
_cell.length_a   1.000
_cell.length_b   1.000
_cell.length_c   1.000
_cell.angle_alpha   90.00
_cell.angle_beta   90.00
_cell.angle_gamma   90.00
#
_symmetry.space_group_name_H-M   'P 1'
#
loop_
_entity.id
_entity.type
_entity.pdbx_description
1 polymer ?
#
loop_
_entity_poly.entity_id
_entity_poly.type
_entity_poly.pdbx_seq_one_letter_code
_entity_poly.pdbx_strand_id
1 'polypeptide(L)' 'MIVLGQLLIFGLAFAGVTASSIGLIYFAGRAVNRAQARDNRWRYGAIAALCLCGIVASAALGFVGIGAIMYLAQR' A
#
# COMPACT_ATOMS: atom_id res chain seq x y z
N MET A 1 -0.84 20.23 17.66
CA MET A 1 -0.04 19.65 16.55
C MET A 1 -0.23 18.14 16.39
N ILE A 2 -0.52 17.41 17.48
CA ILE A 2 -0.73 15.95 17.47
C ILE A 2 -1.84 15.49 16.49
N VAL A 3 -3.00 16.17 16.50
CA VAL A 3 -4.12 15.86 15.59
C VAL A 3 -3.72 16.03 14.12
N LEU A 4 -2.97 17.11 13.79
CA LEU A 4 -2.47 17.33 12.44
C LEU A 4 -1.52 16.21 12.00
N GLY A 5 -0.62 15.78 12.90
CA GLY A 5 0.29 14.66 12.64
C GLY A 5 -0.44 13.35 12.37
N GLN A 6 -1.47 13.02 13.17
CA GLN A 6 -2.30 11.84 12.92
C GLN A 6 -3.04 11.93 11.58
N LEU A 7 -3.58 13.10 11.24
CA LEU A 7 -4.32 13.31 10.01
C LEU A 7 -3.42 13.16 8.78
N LEU A 8 -2.18 13.63 8.86
CA LEU A 8 -1.17 13.43 7.82
C LEU A 8 -0.78 11.95 7.66
N ILE A 9 -0.49 11.24 8.75
CA ILE A 9 -0.14 9.80 8.68
C ILE A 9 -1.32 8.99 8.15
N PHE A 10 -2.53 9.27 8.62
CA PHE A 10 -3.73 8.61 8.15
C PHE A 10 -3.96 8.86 6.65
N GLY A 11 -3.83 10.11 6.19
CA GLY A 11 -3.93 10.47 4.78
C GLY A 11 -2.88 9.76 3.90
N LEU A 12 -1.64 9.69 4.37
CA LEU A 12 -0.54 8.97 3.69
C LEU A 12 -0.79 7.47 3.61
N ALA A 13 -1.23 6.85 4.72
CA ALA A 13 -1.56 5.44 4.76
C ALA A 13 -2.72 5.12 3.80
N PHE A 14 -3.76 5.96 3.80
CA PHE A 14 -4.91 5.81 2.91
C PHE A 14 -4.54 5.98 1.44
N ALA A 15 -3.76 7.01 1.10
CA ALA A 15 -3.25 7.23 -0.25
C ALA A 15 -2.36 6.07 -0.73
N GLY A 16 -1.50 5.53 0.14
CA GLY A 16 -0.64 4.39 -0.16
C GLY A 16 -1.43 3.11 -0.43
N VAL A 17 -2.43 2.80 0.41
CA VAL A 17 -3.32 1.64 0.21
C VAL A 17 -4.13 1.77 -1.07
N THR A 18 -4.71 2.94 -1.36
CA THR A 18 -5.52 3.15 -2.56
C THR A 18 -4.68 3.07 -3.84
N ALA A 19 -3.54 3.77 -3.90
CA ALA A 19 -2.64 3.71 -5.05
C ALA A 19 -2.13 2.28 -5.31
N SER A 20 -1.75 1.57 -4.24
CA SER A 20 -1.27 0.18 -4.34
C SER A 20 -2.38 -0.78 -4.74
N SER A 21 -3.62 -0.57 -4.29
CA SER A 21 -4.77 -1.38 -4.69
C SER A 21 -5.11 -1.22 -6.18
N ILE A 22 -5.06 0.01 -6.70
CA ILE A 22 -5.27 0.28 -8.14
C ILE A 22 -4.17 -0.42 -8.95
N GLY A 23 -2.91 -0.28 -8.55
CA GLY A 23 -1.78 -0.97 -9.17
C GLY A 23 -1.96 -2.49 -9.15
N LEU A 24 -2.34 -3.05 -8.00
CA LEU A 24 -2.58 -4.47 -7.83
C LEU A 24 -3.61 -4.98 -8.84
N ILE A 25 -4.78 -4.36 -8.92
CA ILE A 25 -5.86 -4.80 -9.81
C ILE A 25 -5.41 -4.75 -11.27
N TYR A 26 -4.75 -3.67 -11.67
CA TYR A 26 -4.27 -3.49 -13.03
C TYR A 26 -3.21 -4.54 -13.42
N PHE A 27 -2.20 -4.74 -12.58
CA PHE A 27 -1.11 -5.67 -12.87
C PHE A 27 -1.51 -7.14 -12.69
N ALA A 28 -2.36 -7.45 -11.70
CA ALA A 28 -2.90 -8.79 -11.52
C ALA A 28 -3.75 -9.22 -12.71
N GLY A 29 -4.61 -8.33 -13.23
CA GLY A 29 -5.39 -8.62 -14.43
C GLY A 29 -4.52 -8.95 -15.65
N ARG A 30 -3.41 -8.20 -15.84
CA ARG A 30 -2.44 -8.46 -16.91
C ARG A 30 -1.62 -9.74 -16.69
N ALA A 31 -1.34 -10.11 -15.44
CA ALA A 31 -0.63 -11.34 -15.11
C ALA A 31 -1.47 -12.60 -15.43
N VAL A 32 -2.78 -12.53 -15.22
CA VAL A 32 -3.71 -13.65 -15.46
C VAL A 32 -4.10 -13.78 -16.95
N ASN A 33 -3.92 -12.72 -17.74
CA ASN A 33 -4.33 -12.71 -19.14
C ASN A 33 -3.60 -13.76 -19.98
N ARG A 34 -4.36 -14.74 -20.51
CA ARG A 34 -3.83 -15.84 -21.31
C ARG A 34 -3.34 -15.43 -22.71
N ALA A 35 -3.69 -14.24 -23.18
CA ALA A 35 -3.19 -13.71 -24.46
C ALA A 35 -1.74 -13.20 -24.36
N GLN A 36 -1.21 -13.04 -23.14
CA GLN A 36 0.08 -12.38 -22.92
C GLN A 36 1.24 -13.40 -22.89
N ALA A 37 2.42 -13.04 -23.41
CA ALA A 37 3.61 -13.89 -23.35
C ALA A 37 3.97 -14.25 -21.90
N ARG A 38 4.43 -15.48 -21.67
CA ARG A 38 4.66 -16.03 -20.32
C ARG A 38 5.64 -15.20 -19.51
N ASP A 39 6.72 -14.72 -20.11
CA ASP A 39 7.72 -13.86 -19.44
C ASP A 39 7.13 -12.55 -18.95
N ASN A 40 6.24 -11.95 -19.74
CA ASN A 40 5.56 -10.72 -19.34
C ASN A 40 4.58 -10.95 -18.18
N ARG A 41 3.92 -12.12 -18.12
CA ARG A 41 3.03 -12.45 -16.98
C ARG A 41 3.79 -12.49 -15.66
N TRP A 42 5.00 -13.05 -15.64
CA TRP A 42 5.84 -13.08 -14.44
C TRP A 42 6.24 -11.67 -13.99
N ARG A 43 6.60 -10.79 -14.93
CA ARG A 43 6.94 -9.40 -14.61
C ARG A 43 5.74 -8.66 -14.00
N TYR A 44 4.56 -8.77 -14.60
CA TYR A 44 3.35 -8.14 -14.06
C TYR A 44 2.89 -8.79 -12.75
N GLY A 45 3.06 -10.10 -12.59
CA GLY A 45 2.80 -10.79 -11.33
C GLY A 45 3.72 -10.32 -10.20
N ALA A 46 5.01 -10.11 -10.50
CA ALA A 46 5.97 -9.56 -9.53
C ALA A 46 5.61 -8.12 -9.13
N ILE A 47 5.20 -7.29 -10.09
CA ILE A 47 4.75 -5.91 -9.80
C ILE A 47 3.46 -5.93 -8.96
N ALA A 48 2.52 -6.83 -9.26
CA ALA A 48 1.32 -7.00 -8.45
C ALA A 48 1.67 -7.44 -7.01
N ALA A 49 2.63 -8.35 -6.83
CA ALA A 49 3.11 -8.73 -5.51
C ALA A 49 3.73 -7.54 -4.74
N LEU A 50 4.50 -6.67 -5.43
CA LEU A 50 5.03 -5.44 -4.85
C LEU A 50 3.92 -4.47 -4.43
N CYS A 51 2.86 -4.34 -5.22
CA CYS A 51 1.68 -3.57 -4.82
C CYS A 51 1.01 -4.14 -3.56
N LEU A 52 0.90 -5.48 -3.46
CA LEU A 52 0.42 -6.15 -2.25
C LEU A 52 1.29 -5.81 -1.02
N CYS A 53 2.61 -5.85 -1.17
CA CYS A 53 3.54 -5.41 -0.11
C CYS A 53 3.35 -3.94 0.24
N GLY A 54 3.10 -3.08 -0.75
CA GLY A 54 2.78 -1.67 -0.56
C GLY A 54 1.55 -1.45 0.31
N ILE A 55 0.47 -2.21 0.08
CA ILE A 55 -0.75 -2.17 0.92
C ILE A 55 -0.41 -2.51 2.37
N VAL A 56 0.31 -3.62 2.59
CA VAL A 56 0.67 -4.08 3.94
C VAL A 56 1.55 -3.04 4.64
N ALA A 57 2.55 -2.50 3.94
CA ALA A 57 3.44 -1.48 4.48
C ALA A 57 2.68 -0.19 4.85
N SER A 58 1.77 0.29 3.99
CA SER A 58 0.95 1.47 4.27
C SER A 58 -0.02 1.24 5.42
N ALA A 59 -0.65 0.07 5.50
CA ALA A 59 -1.53 -0.29 6.62
C ALA A 59 -0.76 -0.37 7.95
N ALA A 60 0.43 -0.98 7.94
CA ALA A 60 1.30 -1.04 9.11
C ALA A 60 1.75 0.36 9.56
N LEU A 61 2.13 1.23 8.62
CA LEU A 61 2.47 2.64 8.90
C LEU A 61 1.30 3.40 9.52
N GLY A 62 0.08 3.21 9.03
CA GLY A 62 -1.12 3.81 9.62
C GLY A 62 -1.34 3.33 11.06
N PHE A 63 -1.31 2.01 11.28
CA PHE A 63 -1.57 1.43 12.60
C PHE A 63 -0.48 1.78 13.63
N VAL A 64 0.79 1.55 13.29
CA VAL A 64 1.93 1.79 14.17
C VAL A 64 2.20 3.29 14.32
N GLY A 65 2.10 4.06 13.23
CA GLY A 65 2.36 5.50 13.25
C GLY A 65 1.36 6.27 14.11
N ILE A 66 0.07 5.92 14.04
CA ILE A 66 -0.95 6.53 14.91
C ILE A 66 -0.69 6.18 16.38
N GLY A 67 -0.36 4.91 16.68
CA GLY A 67 -0.02 4.48 18.04
C GLY A 67 1.21 5.18 18.60
N ALA A 68 2.27 5.32 17.80
CA ALA A 68 3.50 6.02 18.19
C ALA A 68 3.25 7.50 18.49
N ILE A 69 2.42 8.18 17.68
CA ILE A 69 2.04 9.58 17.95
C ILE A 69 1.28 9.70 19.28
N MET A 70 0.33 8.79 19.55
CA MET A 70 -0.44 8.80 20.80
C MET A 70 0.46 8.55 22.01
N TYR A 71 1.42 7.62 21.89
CA TYR A 71 2.39 7.35 22.96
C TYR A 71 3.28 8.58 23.24
N LEU A 72 3.78 9.26 22.20
CA LEU A 72 4.54 10.50 22.38
C LEU A 72 3.69 11.64 22.95
N ALA A 73 2.40 11.69 22.60
CA ALA A 73 1.48 12.71 23.08
C ALA A 73 1.10 12.56 24.57
N GLN A 74 1.19 11.34 25.11
CA GLN A 74 0.93 11.04 26.52
C GLN A 74 2.13 11.29 27.43
N ARG A 75 3.31 11.59 26.85
CA ARG A 75 4.57 11.80 27.56
C ARG A 75 4.87 13.28 27.70
#